data_AF-A0A183JFF7-F1
#
_entry.id   AF-A0A183JFF7-F1
#
_cell.length_a   1.000
_cell.length_b   1.000
_cell.length_c   1.000
_cell.angle_alpha   90.00
_cell.angle_beta   90.00
_cell.angle_gamma   90.00
#
_symmetry.space_group_name_H-M   'P 1'
#
loop_
_entity.id
_entity.type
_entity.pdbx_description
1 polymer ?
#
loop_
_entity_poly.entity_id
_entity_poly.type
_entity_poly.pdbx_seq_one_letter_code
_entity_poly.pdbx_strand_id
1 'polypeptide(L)'
;MRKMNKDWMELEEKAQDRVGGGMLVGGLCSIRSNRREIATDVGEACKMQTFEVTIRGVTVIESLENKQNCLLESPTGTGKTLSLLCASLSWLEKRKSDSKNDDITDMISSEDKKSTPGKMSILSSRKHTCINPEISSSPNVTDSCHNLLLSGVCAYDLPRKKSDLSRAVDKLDRSGPWDIEDLVQALIPIPSCPYFCSRSLARSADIIFCPYDYLLDPLNRSATSLEVTDHVIILDEAHNIEDASREAASFTITEHQLKSARDDLEGLSKFCLSMELVLNKKDFQKDCYNCFFV
;
A
#
# COMPACT_ATOMS: atom_id res chain seq x y z
N MET A 1 10.47 -21.44 30.05
CA MET A 1 9.00 -21.43 30.23
C MET A 1 8.63 -20.37 31.27
N ARG A 2 8.40 -19.13 30.86
CA ARG A 2 7.94 -18.05 31.75
C ARG A 2 6.74 -17.37 31.10
N LYS A 3 5.64 -17.37 31.86
CA LYS A 3 4.36 -16.65 31.74
C LYS A 3 4.18 -15.79 30.49
N MET A 4 3.37 -16.29 29.55
CA MET A 4 2.61 -15.45 28.62
C MET A 4 1.68 -14.54 29.41
N ASN A 5 1.69 -13.26 29.07
CA ASN A 5 0.97 -12.19 29.75
C ASN A 5 -0.55 -12.29 29.52
N LYS A 6 -1.36 -12.00 30.55
CA LYS A 6 -2.82 -12.19 30.55
C LYS A 6 -3.56 -11.33 29.52
N ASP A 7 -2.96 -10.23 29.09
CA ASP A 7 -3.56 -9.27 28.16
C ASP A 7 -3.67 -9.81 26.72
N TRP A 8 -2.76 -10.71 26.32
CA TRP A 8 -2.78 -11.32 24.97
C TRP A 8 -3.85 -12.40 24.83
N MET A 9 -4.10 -13.17 25.90
CA MET A 9 -5.25 -14.07 25.95
C MET A 9 -6.56 -13.28 25.92
N GLU A 10 -6.62 -12.11 26.56
CA GLU A 10 -7.82 -11.26 26.54
C GLU A 10 -8.08 -10.63 25.15
N LEU A 11 -7.02 -10.39 24.36
CA LEU A 11 -7.13 -9.98 22.95
C LEU A 11 -7.57 -11.13 22.04
N GLU A 12 -7.07 -12.35 22.27
CA GLU A 12 -7.47 -13.56 21.55
C GLU A 12 -8.93 -13.94 21.87
N GLU A 13 -9.34 -13.81 23.14
CA GLU A 13 -10.72 -14.02 23.62
C GLU A 13 -11.67 -12.94 23.09
N LYS A 14 -11.28 -11.66 23.10
CA LYS A 14 -12.08 -10.57 22.49
C LYS A 14 -12.15 -10.66 20.97
N ALA A 15 -11.13 -11.19 20.30
CA ALA A 15 -11.15 -11.46 18.87
C ALA A 15 -12.03 -12.67 18.54
N GLN A 16 -12.05 -13.71 19.38
CA GLN A 16 -12.96 -14.86 19.21
C GLN A 16 -14.42 -14.50 19.49
N ASP A 17 -14.70 -13.66 20.50
CA ASP A 17 -16.07 -13.25 20.85
C ASP A 17 -16.70 -12.27 19.85
N ARG A 18 -15.90 -11.50 19.10
CA ARG A 18 -16.43 -10.55 18.09
C ARG A 18 -16.62 -11.13 16.69
N VAL A 19 -16.18 -12.37 16.43
CA VAL A 19 -16.42 -13.07 15.14
C VAL A 19 -17.72 -13.89 15.19
N GLY A 20 -18.55 -13.71 16.23
CA GLY A 20 -19.95 -14.12 16.23
C GLY A 20 -20.80 -13.27 15.27
N GLY A 21 -20.82 -13.61 13.98
CA GLY A 21 -21.73 -12.97 13.03
C GLY A 21 -21.34 -13.11 11.55
N GLY A 22 -21.59 -14.29 11.00
CA GLY A 22 -21.79 -14.65 9.58
C GLY A 22 -21.34 -13.73 8.44
N MET A 23 -20.62 -14.31 7.48
CA MET A 23 -21.04 -14.27 6.09
C MET A 23 -20.76 -15.59 5.37
N LEU A 24 -21.84 -16.35 5.17
CA LEU A 24 -21.99 -17.37 4.14
C LEU A 24 -22.17 -16.66 2.79
N VAL A 25 -21.39 -17.02 1.77
CA VAL A 25 -21.74 -17.43 0.38
C VAL A 25 -20.39 -17.89 -0.22
N GLY A 26 -20.17 -19.05 -0.82
CA GLY A 26 -21.04 -20.03 -1.48
C GLY A 26 -20.41 -20.34 -2.84
N GLY A 27 -19.78 -21.50 -2.97
CA GLY A 27 -19.13 -21.94 -4.22
C GLY A 27 -18.64 -23.37 -4.09
N LEU A 28 -19.48 -24.30 -4.55
CA LEU A 28 -19.38 -25.75 -4.41
C LEU A 28 -18.01 -26.36 -4.74
N CYS A 29 -17.66 -27.34 -3.92
CA CYS A 29 -16.65 -28.37 -4.12
C CYS A 29 -16.71 -28.99 -5.53
N SER A 30 -15.55 -29.10 -6.18
CA SER A 30 -15.21 -30.29 -6.98
C SER A 30 -13.74 -30.61 -6.82
N ILE A 31 -13.48 -31.56 -5.92
CA ILE A 31 -12.24 -32.33 -5.85
C ILE A 31 -12.09 -33.05 -7.19
N ARG A 32 -11.04 -32.73 -7.95
CA ARG A 32 -10.46 -33.69 -8.87
C ARG A 32 -8.95 -33.53 -8.93
N SER A 33 -8.28 -34.47 -8.27
CA SER A 33 -6.86 -34.76 -8.38
C SER A 33 -6.38 -34.67 -9.83
N ASN A 34 -5.31 -33.92 -10.05
CA ASN A 34 -4.28 -34.35 -10.98
C ASN A 34 -2.95 -33.71 -10.63
N ARG A 35 -2.06 -34.51 -10.04
CA ARG A 35 -0.62 -34.28 -10.06
C ARG A 35 -0.18 -34.22 -11.52
N ARG A 36 0.43 -33.12 -11.95
CA ARG A 36 1.46 -33.14 -12.99
C ARG A 36 2.56 -32.17 -12.60
N GLU A 37 3.73 -32.75 -12.33
CA GLU A 37 5.00 -32.06 -12.31
C GLU A 37 5.19 -31.34 -13.65
N ILE A 38 5.43 -30.04 -13.61
CA ILE A 38 6.01 -29.30 -14.74
C ILE A 38 7.27 -28.65 -14.19
N ALA A 39 8.38 -29.31 -14.48
CA ALA A 39 9.72 -28.75 -14.36
C ALA A 39 10.00 -27.94 -15.62
N THR A 40 10.32 -26.66 -15.48
CA THR A 40 11.12 -25.93 -16.48
C THR A 40 12.00 -24.88 -15.80
N ASP A 41 13.29 -24.99 -16.10
CA ASP A 41 14.41 -24.11 -15.81
C ASP A 41 14.10 -22.60 -15.95
N VAL A 42 14.39 -21.84 -14.89
CA VAL A 42 14.88 -20.45 -15.00
C VAL A 42 15.89 -20.21 -13.87
N GLY A 43 17.02 -19.59 -14.21
CA GLY A 43 18.22 -19.41 -13.39
C GLY A 43 18.02 -18.70 -12.05
N GLU A 44 19.01 -18.93 -11.18
CA GLU A 44 19.09 -18.57 -9.75
C GLU A 44 17.96 -19.15 -8.89
N ALA A 45 18.25 -20.32 -8.32
CA ALA A 45 17.36 -21.08 -7.46
C ALA A 45 16.95 -20.28 -6.20
N CYS A 46 15.82 -19.58 -6.29
CA CYS A 46 15.04 -19.24 -5.11
C CYS A 46 14.64 -20.56 -4.43
N LYS A 47 15.26 -20.89 -3.29
CA LYS A 47 14.87 -22.06 -2.48
C LYS A 47 13.47 -21.82 -1.93
N MET A 48 12.46 -22.21 -2.70
CA MET A 48 11.06 -22.22 -2.25
C MET A 48 10.86 -23.47 -1.40
N GLN A 49 10.64 -23.29 -0.10
CA GLN A 49 10.16 -24.37 0.76
C GLN A 49 8.64 -24.29 0.85
N THR A 50 7.97 -25.36 0.42
CA THR A 50 6.52 -25.54 0.57
C THR A 50 6.26 -26.37 1.83
N PHE A 51 5.49 -25.82 2.77
CA PHE A 51 5.10 -26.53 3.99
C PHE A 51 3.58 -26.67 4.06
N GLU A 52 3.11 -27.92 4.17
CA GLU A 52 1.70 -28.27 4.42
C GLU A 52 1.46 -28.32 5.94
N VAL A 53 1.40 -27.16 6.61
CA VAL A 53 1.11 -27.08 8.06
C VAL A 53 0.48 -25.73 8.38
N THR A 54 -0.56 -25.73 9.24
CA THR A 54 -1.00 -24.57 10.03
C THR A 54 0.18 -23.64 10.29
N ILE A 55 0.12 -22.37 9.86
CA ILE A 55 1.26 -21.44 9.90
C ILE A 55 1.96 -21.51 11.26
N ARG A 56 3.12 -22.18 11.28
CA ARG A 56 3.95 -22.27 12.48
C ARG A 56 4.83 -21.04 12.48
N GLY A 57 4.67 -20.16 13.48
CA GLY A 57 5.49 -18.95 13.61
C GLY A 57 7.00 -19.21 13.58
N VAL A 58 7.44 -20.42 13.97
CA VAL A 58 8.84 -20.86 13.88
C VAL A 58 9.36 -20.84 12.44
N THR A 59 8.58 -21.33 11.47
CA THR A 59 8.95 -21.36 10.05
C THR A 59 9.05 -19.94 9.47
N VAL A 60 8.15 -19.04 9.88
CA VAL A 60 8.18 -17.63 9.48
C VAL A 60 9.45 -16.97 10.01
N ILE A 61 9.71 -17.07 11.32
CA ILE A 61 10.88 -16.44 11.96
C ILE A 61 12.19 -16.95 11.34
N GLU A 62 12.33 -18.26 11.14
CA GLU A 62 13.53 -18.85 10.52
C GLU A 62 13.74 -18.35 9.09
N SER A 63 12.67 -18.24 8.30
CA SER A 63 12.74 -17.69 6.93
C SER A 63 13.18 -16.22 6.94
N LEU A 64 12.67 -15.43 7.89
CA LEU A 64 13.04 -14.02 8.05
C LEU A 64 14.50 -13.85 8.51
N GLU A 65 14.96 -14.67 9.47
CA GLU A 65 16.36 -14.67 9.93
C GLU A 65 17.33 -15.01 8.79
N ASN A 66 16.97 -15.98 7.95
CA ASN A 66 17.77 -16.42 6.81
C ASN A 66 17.59 -15.57 5.54
N LYS A 67 16.75 -14.53 5.56
CA LYS A 67 16.41 -13.68 4.40
C LYS A 67 15.91 -14.50 3.19
N GLN A 68 15.02 -15.46 3.44
CA GLN A 68 14.48 -16.38 2.43
C GLN A 68 13.01 -16.09 2.10
N ASN A 69 12.62 -16.44 0.89
CA ASN A 69 11.22 -16.45 0.47
C ASN A 69 10.54 -17.72 1.02
N CYS A 70 9.33 -17.58 1.55
CA CYS A 70 8.56 -18.68 2.13
C CYS A 70 7.17 -18.74 1.50
N LEU A 71 6.73 -19.94 1.12
CA LEU A 71 5.36 -20.18 0.65
C LEU A 71 4.62 -21.02 1.69
N LEU A 72 3.61 -20.41 2.31
CA LEU A 72 2.87 -20.98 3.42
C LEU A 72 1.42 -21.23 3.02
N GLU A 73 0.97 -22.47 3.16
CA GLU A 73 -0.42 -22.85 2.94
C GLU A 73 -1.10 -23.10 4.28
N SER A 74 -2.30 -22.54 4.48
CA SER A 74 -3.12 -22.83 5.64
C SER A 74 -4.61 -22.70 5.29
N PRO A 75 -5.52 -23.49 5.90
CA PRO A 75 -6.96 -23.39 5.63
C PRO A 75 -7.55 -22.01 5.96
N THR A 76 -8.68 -21.65 5.35
CA THR A 76 -9.43 -20.43 5.70
C THR A 76 -9.93 -20.49 7.15
N GLY A 77 -10.06 -19.33 7.80
CA GLY A 77 -10.55 -19.24 9.19
C GLY A 77 -9.55 -19.63 10.28
N THR A 78 -8.27 -19.84 9.95
CA THR A 78 -7.22 -20.25 10.91
C THR A 78 -6.39 -19.09 11.47
N GLY A 79 -6.79 -17.84 11.20
CA GLY A 79 -6.03 -16.66 11.65
C GLY A 79 -4.67 -16.49 10.94
N LYS A 80 -4.62 -16.77 9.63
CA LYS A 80 -3.40 -16.68 8.81
C LYS A 80 -2.72 -15.32 8.92
N THR A 81 -3.46 -14.27 8.61
CA THR A 81 -3.01 -12.87 8.66
C THR A 81 -2.49 -12.51 10.05
N LEU A 82 -3.25 -12.83 11.10
CA LEU A 82 -2.85 -12.55 12.49
C LEU A 82 -1.57 -13.28 12.87
N SER A 83 -1.44 -14.56 12.53
CA SER A 83 -0.25 -15.37 12.82
C SER A 83 0.99 -14.85 12.11
N LEU A 84 0.86 -14.47 10.83
CA LEU A 84 1.94 -13.89 10.03
C LEU A 84 2.39 -12.53 10.58
N LEU A 85 1.43 -11.66 10.92
CA LEU A 85 1.73 -10.34 11.51
C LEU A 85 2.41 -10.49 12.88
N CYS A 86 1.87 -11.33 13.77
CA CYS A 86 2.46 -11.56 15.08
C CYS A 86 3.91 -12.05 15.00
N ALA A 87 4.19 -13.03 14.13
CA ALA A 87 5.54 -13.55 13.95
C ALA A 87 6.50 -12.49 13.37
N SER A 88 6.05 -11.76 12.35
CA SER A 88 6.88 -10.76 11.66
C SER A 88 7.17 -9.54 12.53
N LEU A 89 6.18 -9.06 13.28
CA LEU A 89 6.36 -7.95 14.21
C LEU A 89 7.25 -8.31 15.39
N SER A 90 7.07 -9.50 15.96
CA SER A 90 7.94 -9.99 17.04
C SER A 90 9.40 -10.07 16.59
N TRP A 91 9.63 -10.52 15.35
CA TRP A 91 10.97 -10.54 14.75
C TRP A 91 11.54 -9.13 14.53
N LEU A 92 10.71 -8.19 14.06
CA LEU A 92 11.11 -6.80 13.85
C LEU A 92 11.49 -6.10 15.16
N GLU A 93 10.70 -6.30 16.22
CA GLU A 93 10.98 -5.76 17.56
C GLU A 93 12.29 -6.30 18.14
N LYS A 94 12.54 -7.61 17.98
CA LYS A 94 13.81 -8.23 18.37
C LYS A 94 14.99 -7.60 17.64
N ARG A 95 14.93 -7.45 16.30
CA ARG A 95 16.00 -6.81 15.52
C ARG A 95 16.26 -5.36 15.91
N LYS A 96 15.21 -4.59 16.19
CA LYS A 96 15.34 -3.21 16.70
C LYS A 96 15.99 -3.15 18.07
N SER A 97 15.78 -4.18 18.90
CA SER A 97 16.38 -4.27 20.24
C SER A 97 17.85 -4.70 20.15
N ASP A 98 18.17 -5.65 19.28
CA ASP A 98 19.54 -6.10 19.03
C ASP A 98 20.41 -4.96 18.46
N SER A 99 19.87 -4.23 17.48
CA SER A 99 20.55 -3.05 16.89
C SER A 99 20.83 -1.94 17.91
N LYS A 100 20.01 -1.81 18.97
CA LYS A 100 20.19 -0.82 20.04
C LYS A 100 21.15 -1.29 21.14
N ASN A 101 21.39 -2.60 21.28
CA ASN A 101 22.33 -3.14 22.25
C ASN A 101 23.78 -3.05 21.75
N ASP A 102 24.01 -2.94 20.45
CA ASP A 102 25.34 -2.73 19.87
C ASP A 102 25.84 -1.28 20.07
N ASP A 103 24.92 -0.32 20.24
CA ASP A 103 25.23 1.06 20.63
C ASP A 103 25.19 1.21 22.17
N ILE A 104 26.33 0.93 22.83
CA ILE A 104 26.49 1.08 24.28
C ILE A 104 26.41 2.56 24.69
N THR A 105 25.21 3.04 24.99
CA THR A 105 24.89 4.03 26.04
C THR A 105 23.37 4.10 26.16
N ASP A 106 22.78 3.34 27.08
CA ASP A 106 21.60 3.73 27.87
C ASP A 106 21.10 2.53 28.69
N MET A 107 22.00 1.98 29.51
CA MET A 107 21.58 1.23 30.69
C MET A 107 21.12 2.26 31.73
N ILE A 108 19.81 2.50 31.80
CA ILE A 108 18.97 2.76 33.01
C ILE A 108 17.65 3.42 32.54
N SER A 109 16.64 2.58 32.29
CA SER A 109 15.22 2.83 32.60
C SER A 109 14.44 1.56 32.26
N SER A 110 14.76 0.48 32.97
CA SER A 110 13.91 -0.68 33.11
C SER A 110 12.72 -0.30 33.98
N GLU A 111 11.57 -0.01 33.35
CA GLU A 111 10.22 -0.19 33.92
C GLU A 111 9.19 0.19 32.83
N ASP A 112 8.35 -0.78 32.44
CA ASP A 112 7.10 -0.59 31.68
C ASP A 112 7.11 0.42 30.52
N LYS A 113 7.99 0.25 29.53
CA LYS A 113 7.64 0.72 28.18
C LYS A 113 6.52 -0.19 27.67
N LYS A 114 5.26 0.20 27.96
CA LYS A 114 4.10 -0.27 27.19
C LYS A 114 4.54 -0.28 25.73
N SER A 115 4.43 -1.43 25.06
CA SER A 115 4.71 -1.53 23.63
C SER A 115 3.90 -0.43 22.96
N THR A 116 4.58 0.63 22.50
CA THR A 116 3.92 1.62 21.67
C THR A 116 3.46 0.85 20.44
N PRO A 117 2.16 0.89 20.09
CA PRO A 117 1.71 0.28 18.84
C PRO A 117 2.64 0.75 17.72
N GLY A 118 3.18 -0.18 16.95
CA GLY A 118 4.04 0.16 15.82
C GLY A 118 3.33 1.16 14.91
N LYS A 119 4.07 2.12 14.37
CA LYS A 119 3.47 3.12 13.47
C LYS A 119 2.93 2.39 12.24
N MET A 120 1.69 2.64 11.86
CA MET A 120 1.12 2.02 10.67
C MET A 120 0.77 3.06 9.61
N SER A 121 0.67 2.62 8.36
CA SER A 121 0.07 3.39 7.28
C SER A 121 -0.73 2.49 6.36
N ILE A 122 -1.79 3.03 5.76
CA ILE A 122 -2.61 2.35 4.75
C ILE A 122 -2.55 3.16 3.45
N LEU A 123 -1.98 2.57 2.41
CA LEU A 123 -1.96 3.13 1.07
C LEU A 123 -3.25 2.78 0.35
N SER A 124 -3.92 3.78 -0.22
CA SER A 124 -5.17 3.61 -0.96
C SER A 124 -5.29 4.63 -2.09
N SER A 125 -6.23 4.38 -2.99
CA SER A 125 -6.50 5.25 -4.14
C SER A 125 -7.11 6.59 -3.72
N ARG A 126 -7.03 7.59 -4.62
CA ARG A 126 -7.66 8.90 -4.41
C ARG A 126 -9.17 8.80 -4.19
N LYS A 127 -9.83 7.79 -4.76
CA LYS A 127 -11.28 7.57 -4.63
C LYS A 127 -11.72 7.38 -3.18
N HIS A 128 -10.90 6.72 -2.37
CA HIS A 128 -11.22 6.42 -0.96
C HIS A 128 -10.68 7.46 0.03
N THR A 129 -9.83 8.39 -0.43
CA THR A 129 -9.07 9.29 0.45
C THR A 129 -9.29 10.78 0.14
N CYS A 130 -9.94 11.13 -0.97
CA CYS A 130 -10.16 12.51 -1.35
C CYS A 130 -11.25 13.17 -0.50
N ILE A 131 -10.89 14.28 0.16
CA ILE A 131 -11.81 15.12 0.96
C ILE A 131 -12.22 16.41 0.24
N ASN A 132 -11.70 16.67 -0.96
CA ASN A 132 -12.12 17.83 -1.73
C ASN A 132 -13.52 17.54 -2.33
N PRO A 133 -14.58 18.29 -1.95
CA PRO A 133 -15.95 17.98 -2.35
C PRO A 133 -16.20 18.09 -3.87
N GLU A 134 -15.44 18.95 -4.56
CA GLU A 134 -15.55 19.10 -6.02
C GLU A 134 -14.93 17.91 -6.77
N ILE A 135 -13.89 17.29 -6.20
CA ILE A 135 -13.18 16.16 -6.83
C ILE A 135 -13.79 14.83 -6.40
N SER A 136 -14.11 14.66 -5.11
CA SER A 136 -14.58 13.37 -4.57
C SER A 136 -15.90 12.89 -5.17
N SER A 137 -16.71 13.83 -5.69
CA SER A 137 -17.97 13.56 -6.39
C SER A 137 -17.79 13.29 -7.89
N SER A 138 -16.60 13.50 -8.44
CA SER A 138 -16.34 13.29 -9.87
C SER A 138 -16.29 11.80 -10.24
N PRO A 139 -16.67 11.42 -11.47
CA PRO A 139 -16.62 10.02 -11.92
C PRO A 139 -15.18 9.50 -12.00
N ASN A 140 -14.22 10.37 -12.30
CA ASN A 140 -12.79 10.06 -12.31
C ASN A 140 -12.03 11.01 -11.38
N VAL A 141 -11.98 10.62 -10.11
CA VAL A 141 -11.31 11.35 -9.03
C VAL A 141 -9.82 11.54 -9.33
N THR A 142 -9.17 10.54 -9.93
CA THR A 142 -7.73 10.59 -10.21
C THR A 142 -7.40 11.66 -11.24
N ASP A 143 -8.09 11.66 -12.38
CA ASP A 143 -7.86 12.63 -13.45
C ASP A 143 -8.27 14.04 -13.01
N SER A 144 -9.41 14.16 -12.33
CA SER A 144 -9.87 15.45 -11.80
C SER A 144 -8.88 16.04 -10.78
N CYS A 145 -8.32 15.19 -9.91
CA CYS A 145 -7.28 15.60 -8.97
C CYS A 145 -6.00 16.02 -9.70
N HIS A 146 -5.57 15.26 -10.70
CA HIS A 146 -4.38 15.57 -11.50
C HIS A 146 -4.55 16.92 -12.23
N ASN A 147 -5.69 17.13 -12.88
CA ASN A 147 -6.00 18.39 -13.57
C ASN A 147 -6.07 19.58 -12.62
N LEU A 148 -6.60 19.39 -11.40
CA LEU A 148 -6.58 20.44 -10.39
C LEU A 148 -5.14 20.80 -10.00
N LEU A 149 -4.27 19.80 -9.81
CA LEU A 149 -2.86 20.02 -9.45
C LEU A 149 -2.05 20.67 -10.60
N LEU A 150 -2.44 20.46 -11.86
CA LEU A 150 -1.84 21.13 -13.01
C LEU A 150 -2.30 22.59 -13.15
N SER A 151 -3.58 22.87 -12.87
CA SER A 151 -4.19 24.19 -13.05
C SER A 151 -4.03 25.12 -11.83
N GLY A 152 -3.64 24.57 -10.68
CA GLY A 152 -3.42 25.31 -9.44
C GLY A 152 -3.02 24.41 -8.28
N VAL A 153 -3.17 24.90 -7.04
CA VAL A 153 -2.89 24.11 -5.82
C VAL A 153 -4.22 23.68 -5.20
N CYS A 154 -4.40 22.38 -4.97
CA CYS A 154 -5.53 21.89 -4.21
C CYS A 154 -5.44 22.42 -2.77
N ALA A 155 -6.55 22.92 -2.23
CA ALA A 155 -6.60 23.52 -0.89
C ALA A 155 -6.13 22.59 0.26
N TYR A 156 -6.03 21.30 -0.03
CA TYR A 156 -5.64 20.23 0.89
C TYR A 156 -4.26 19.62 0.58
N ASP A 157 -3.63 19.95 -0.55
CA ASP A 157 -2.38 19.30 -1.02
C ASP A 157 -1.22 19.46 -0.02
N LEU A 158 -1.17 20.61 0.66
CA LEU A 158 -0.15 20.91 1.65
C LEU A 158 -0.76 21.10 3.04
N PRO A 159 -0.24 20.44 4.08
CA PRO A 159 -0.64 20.75 5.44
C PRO A 159 -0.21 22.18 5.75
N ARG A 160 -1.19 23.08 5.97
CA ARG A 160 -0.91 24.49 6.32
C ARG A 160 -0.03 24.62 7.57
N LYS A 161 -0.11 23.64 8.48
CA LYS A 161 0.74 23.50 9.68
C LYS A 161 1.10 22.03 9.91
N LYS A 162 2.39 21.69 9.84
CA LYS A 162 2.89 20.32 10.11
C LYS A 162 2.59 19.83 11.54
N SER A 163 2.53 20.73 12.51
CA SER A 163 2.23 20.40 13.91
C SER A 163 0.81 19.88 14.12
N ASP A 164 -0.17 20.46 13.41
CA ASP A 164 -1.57 20.02 13.52
C ASP A 164 -1.75 18.63 12.92
N LEU A 165 -1.09 18.37 11.79
CA LEU A 165 -1.05 17.05 11.17
C LEU A 165 -0.44 16.00 12.11
N SER A 166 0.75 16.29 12.67
CA SER A 166 1.41 15.38 13.62
C SER A 166 0.50 15.06 14.80
N ARG A 167 -0.15 16.09 15.39
CA ARG A 167 -1.04 15.89 16.54
C ARG A 167 -2.27 15.05 16.21
N ALA A 168 -2.83 15.18 15.01
CA ALA A 168 -3.96 14.35 14.59
C ALA A 168 -3.56 12.89 14.39
N VAL A 169 -2.42 12.65 13.73
CA VAL A 169 -1.88 11.30 13.55
C VAL A 169 -1.49 10.68 14.89
N ASP A 170 -0.81 11.43 15.77
CA ASP A 170 -0.43 10.94 17.11
C ASP A 170 -1.66 10.59 17.95
N LYS A 171 -2.76 11.35 17.80
CA LYS A 171 -4.03 11.05 18.46
C LYS A 171 -4.63 9.76 17.88
N LEU A 172 -4.60 9.60 16.56
CA LEU A 172 -5.11 8.43 15.85
C LEU A 172 -4.35 7.16 16.27
N ASP A 173 -3.02 7.19 16.25
CA ASP A 173 -2.17 6.06 16.65
C ASP A 173 -2.38 5.66 18.13
N ARG A 174 -2.64 6.64 19.02
CA ARG A 174 -2.95 6.37 20.44
C ARG A 174 -4.34 5.76 20.65
N SER A 175 -5.25 5.94 19.71
CA SER A 175 -6.59 5.35 19.76
C SER A 175 -6.60 3.86 19.37
N GLY A 176 -5.51 3.36 18.79
CA GLY A 176 -5.34 1.96 18.39
C GLY A 176 -5.18 1.82 16.87
N PRO A 177 -5.29 0.59 16.33
CA PRO A 177 -5.34 0.35 14.89
C PRO A 177 -6.51 1.12 14.26
N TRP A 178 -6.27 1.66 13.07
CA TRP A 178 -7.21 2.51 12.35
C TRP A 178 -7.31 2.09 10.89
N ASP A 179 -8.44 2.40 10.24
CA ASP A 179 -8.66 2.15 8.81
C ASP A 179 -8.59 3.45 7.95
N ILE A 180 -8.91 3.34 6.66
CA ILE A 180 -8.84 4.47 5.73
C ILE A 180 -9.84 5.56 6.15
N GLU A 181 -11.05 5.15 6.54
CA GLU A 181 -12.13 6.01 6.96
C GLU A 181 -11.75 6.79 8.22
N ASP A 182 -11.14 6.14 9.20
CA ASP A 182 -10.64 6.78 10.42
C ASP A 182 -9.58 7.86 10.11
N LEU A 183 -8.63 7.57 9.21
CA LEU A 183 -7.64 8.56 8.76
C LEU A 183 -8.31 9.76 8.08
N VAL A 184 -9.27 9.51 7.20
CA VAL A 184 -10.03 10.57 6.52
C VAL A 184 -10.77 11.43 7.55
N GLN A 185 -11.44 10.82 8.53
CA GLN A 185 -12.17 11.54 9.58
C GLN A 185 -11.25 12.36 10.49
N ALA A 186 -10.07 11.82 10.84
CA ALA A 186 -9.07 12.53 11.64
C ALA A 186 -8.54 13.78 10.93
N LEU A 187 -8.53 13.77 9.59
CA LEU A 187 -7.99 14.86 8.78
C LEU A 187 -9.04 15.84 8.29
N ILE A 188 -10.34 15.55 8.26
CA ILE A 188 -11.38 16.53 7.87
C ILE A 188 -11.26 17.90 8.59
N PRO A 189 -10.98 17.97 9.91
CA PRO A 189 -10.82 19.25 10.61
C PRO A 189 -9.55 20.04 10.24
N ILE A 190 -8.62 19.41 9.52
CA ILE A 190 -7.30 19.95 9.17
C ILE A 190 -7.24 20.04 7.64
N PRO A 191 -6.86 21.17 7.03
CA PRO A 191 -6.75 21.27 5.57
C PRO A 191 -5.53 20.50 5.05
N SER A 192 -5.56 19.17 5.12
CA SER A 192 -4.50 18.23 4.76
C SER A 192 -5.09 17.03 4.01
N CYS A 193 -4.49 16.68 2.88
CA CYS A 193 -4.96 15.60 2.02
C CYS A 193 -4.65 14.22 2.63
N PRO A 194 -5.66 13.36 2.89
CA PRO A 194 -5.41 12.01 3.41
C PRO A 194 -4.57 11.13 2.47
N TYR A 195 -4.76 11.26 1.15
CA TYR A 195 -3.98 10.52 0.15
C TYR A 195 -2.48 10.77 0.25
N PHE A 196 -2.07 12.04 0.33
CA PHE A 196 -0.65 12.40 0.47
C PHE A 196 -0.15 12.18 1.89
N CYS A 197 -1.02 12.34 2.90
CA CYS A 197 -0.70 12.04 4.29
C CYS A 197 -0.29 10.57 4.46
N SER A 198 -1.11 9.60 4.03
CA SER A 198 -0.79 8.17 4.20
C SER A 198 0.51 7.77 3.50
N ARG A 199 0.77 8.34 2.32
CA ARG A 199 2.04 8.16 1.59
C ARG A 199 3.24 8.74 2.35
N SER A 200 3.07 9.89 2.99
CA SER A 200 4.11 10.46 3.86
C SER A 200 4.32 9.61 5.11
N LEU A 201 3.26 9.08 5.72
CA LEU A 201 3.33 8.22 6.91
C LEU A 201 4.04 6.90 6.61
N ALA A 202 3.79 6.32 5.43
CA ALA A 202 4.39 5.07 4.99
C ALA A 202 5.93 5.11 5.01
N ARG A 203 6.55 6.27 4.77
CA ARG A 203 8.02 6.43 4.82
C ARG A 203 8.65 6.17 6.20
N SER A 204 7.85 6.25 7.26
CA SER A 204 8.32 6.08 8.65
C SER A 204 7.47 5.07 9.44
N ALA A 205 6.62 4.32 8.76
CA ALA A 205 5.76 3.32 9.35
C ALA A 205 6.51 2.00 9.53
N ASP A 206 6.19 1.30 10.60
CA ASP A 206 6.65 -0.06 10.88
C ASP A 206 5.84 -1.10 10.10
N ILE A 207 4.57 -0.76 9.80
CA ILE A 207 3.63 -1.61 9.06
C ILE A 207 2.98 -0.77 7.97
N ILE A 208 2.98 -1.28 6.73
CA ILE A 208 2.33 -0.64 5.60
C ILE A 208 1.35 -1.63 4.99
N PHE A 209 0.06 -1.28 5.00
CA PHE A 209 -0.95 -2.00 4.24
C PHE A 209 -1.07 -1.35 2.87
N CYS A 210 -0.92 -2.13 1.81
CA CYS A 210 -1.11 -1.64 0.44
C CYS A 210 -1.64 -2.76 -0.46
N PRO A 211 -2.45 -2.42 -1.47
CA PRO A 211 -2.90 -3.40 -2.45
C PRO A 211 -1.76 -3.81 -3.41
N TYR A 212 -1.92 -4.98 -4.06
CA TYR A 212 -0.86 -5.63 -4.86
C TYR A 212 -0.34 -4.78 -6.01
N ASP A 213 -1.22 -3.99 -6.63
CA ASP A 213 -0.91 -3.08 -7.73
C ASP A 213 0.20 -2.10 -7.38
N TYR A 214 0.36 -1.70 -6.11
CA TYR A 214 1.44 -0.80 -5.69
C TYR A 214 2.83 -1.46 -5.74
N LEU A 215 2.89 -2.80 -5.67
CA LEU A 215 4.12 -3.58 -5.74
C LEU A 215 4.41 -4.12 -7.14
N LEU A 216 3.35 -4.52 -7.87
CA LEU A 216 3.44 -5.24 -9.13
C LEU A 216 3.35 -4.34 -10.37
N ASP A 217 2.54 -3.28 -10.35
CA ASP A 217 2.42 -2.36 -11.49
C ASP A 217 3.59 -1.36 -11.48
N PRO A 218 4.47 -1.37 -12.51
CA PRO A 218 5.61 -0.45 -12.59
C PRO A 218 5.21 1.03 -12.53
N LEU A 219 4.05 1.40 -13.08
CA LEU A 219 3.56 2.78 -13.08
C LEU A 219 3.20 3.21 -11.66
N ASN A 220 2.42 2.40 -10.94
CA ASN A 220 2.03 2.70 -9.55
C ASN A 220 3.23 2.66 -8.60
N ARG A 221 4.19 1.75 -8.84
CA ARG A 221 5.41 1.64 -8.05
C ARG A 221 6.28 2.90 -8.17
N SER A 222 6.47 3.41 -9.39
CA SER A 222 7.20 4.66 -9.62
C SER A 222 6.53 5.86 -8.94
N ALA A 223 5.20 5.92 -8.93
CA ALA A 223 4.43 6.99 -8.30
C ALA A 223 4.40 6.90 -6.77
N THR A 224 4.64 5.73 -6.17
CA THR A 224 4.47 5.51 -4.72
C THR A 224 5.71 5.86 -3.91
N SER A 225 6.90 5.98 -4.52
CA SER A 225 8.18 6.23 -3.82
C SER A 225 8.43 5.24 -2.66
N LEU A 226 7.84 4.04 -2.72
CA LEU A 226 8.06 2.98 -1.75
C LEU A 226 9.27 2.18 -2.20
N GLU A 227 10.42 2.42 -1.57
CA GLU A 227 11.57 1.55 -1.68
C GLU A 227 11.29 0.29 -0.87
N VAL A 228 11.44 -0.89 -1.48
CA VAL A 228 11.16 -2.18 -0.81
C VAL A 228 12.42 -2.88 -0.31
N THR A 229 13.57 -2.20 -0.40
CA THR A 229 14.83 -2.70 0.12
C THR A 229 14.75 -2.76 1.65
N ASP A 230 15.26 -3.85 2.24
CA ASP A 230 15.18 -4.10 3.69
C ASP A 230 13.75 -4.13 4.27
N HIS A 231 12.76 -4.46 3.45
CA HIS A 231 11.39 -4.71 3.89
C HIS A 231 11.03 -6.20 3.86
N VAL A 232 10.19 -6.60 4.82
CA VAL A 232 9.52 -7.90 4.79
C VAL A 232 8.20 -7.72 4.02
N ILE A 233 8.08 -8.38 2.87
CA ILE A 233 6.87 -8.35 2.07
C ILE A 233 6.02 -9.57 2.42
N ILE A 234 4.80 -9.33 2.88
CA ILE A 234 3.82 -10.37 3.16
C ILE A 234 2.72 -10.25 2.11
N LEU A 235 2.57 -11.29 1.30
CA LEU A 235 1.50 -11.41 0.32
C LEU A 235 0.41 -12.29 0.92
N ASP A 236 -0.62 -11.65 1.49
CA ASP A 236 -1.78 -12.36 2.03
C ASP A 236 -2.76 -12.70 0.91
N GLU A 237 -3.38 -13.88 0.93
CA GLU A 237 -4.23 -14.40 -0.15
C GLU A 237 -3.54 -14.39 -1.54
N ALA A 238 -2.27 -14.81 -1.57
CA ALA A 238 -1.40 -14.81 -2.75
C ALA A 238 -1.96 -15.59 -3.97
N HIS A 239 -3.07 -16.30 -3.85
CA HIS A 239 -3.77 -16.87 -5.00
C HIS A 239 -4.25 -15.80 -5.99
N ASN A 240 -4.46 -14.55 -5.56
CA ASN A 240 -4.83 -13.44 -6.45
C ASN A 240 -3.63 -12.80 -7.18
N ILE A 241 -2.40 -13.22 -6.91
CA ILE A 241 -1.20 -12.57 -7.47
C ILE A 241 -1.07 -12.76 -8.98
N GLU A 242 -1.51 -13.91 -9.51
CA GLU A 242 -1.47 -14.20 -10.94
C GLU A 242 -2.37 -13.22 -11.69
N ASP A 243 -3.61 -13.05 -11.22
CA ASP A 243 -4.58 -12.14 -11.83
C ASP A 243 -4.09 -10.70 -11.76
N ALA A 244 -3.57 -10.27 -10.61
CA ALA A 244 -3.02 -8.93 -10.44
C ALA A 244 -1.80 -8.67 -11.35
N SER A 245 -0.92 -9.66 -11.51
CA SER A 245 0.24 -9.55 -12.41
C SER A 245 -0.20 -9.50 -13.88
N ARG A 246 -1.19 -10.33 -14.24
CA ARG A 246 -1.75 -10.35 -15.59
C ARG A 246 -2.42 -9.02 -15.93
N GLU A 247 -3.15 -8.43 -14.99
CA GLU A 247 -3.77 -7.12 -15.18
C GLU A 247 -2.74 -6.00 -15.32
N ALA A 248 -1.71 -5.97 -14.46
CA ALA A 248 -0.63 -4.97 -14.55
C ALA A 248 0.17 -5.04 -15.86
N ALA A 249 0.29 -6.23 -16.45
CA ALA A 249 0.98 -6.45 -17.73
C ALA A 249 0.05 -6.36 -18.96
N SER A 250 -1.26 -6.26 -18.76
CA SER A 250 -2.24 -6.24 -19.84
C SER A 250 -2.80 -4.86 -20.06
N PHE A 251 -3.13 -4.55 -21.31
CA PHE A 251 -3.90 -3.36 -21.66
C PHE A 251 -4.97 -3.75 -22.68
N THR A 252 -6.16 -3.19 -22.53
CA THR A 252 -7.29 -3.44 -23.45
C THR A 252 -7.71 -2.12 -24.08
N ILE A 253 -7.82 -2.11 -25.41
CA ILE A 253 -8.31 -0.97 -26.18
C ILE A 253 -9.66 -1.33 -26.79
N THR A 254 -10.65 -0.49 -26.55
CA THR A 254 -11.98 -0.60 -27.16
C THR A 254 -12.08 0.27 -28.41
N GLU A 255 -12.99 -0.08 -29.33
CA GLU A 255 -13.28 0.74 -30.52
C GLU A 255 -13.70 2.18 -30.14
N HIS A 256 -14.44 2.32 -29.04
CA HIS A 256 -14.83 3.63 -28.50
C HIS A 256 -13.61 4.48 -28.12
N GLN A 257 -12.64 3.89 -27.42
CA GLN A 257 -11.40 4.59 -27.06
C GLN A 257 -10.59 4.99 -28.30
N LEU A 258 -10.54 4.15 -29.34
CA LEU A 258 -9.87 4.51 -30.60
C LEU A 258 -10.56 5.67 -31.32
N LYS A 259 -11.90 5.68 -31.35
CA LYS A 259 -12.67 6.79 -31.93
C LYS A 259 -12.43 8.08 -31.14
N SER A 260 -12.49 8.02 -29.81
CA SER A 260 -12.19 9.16 -28.95
C SER A 260 -10.79 9.70 -29.21
N ALA A 261 -9.77 8.83 -29.26
CA ALA A 261 -8.40 9.24 -29.52
C ALA A 261 -8.21 9.90 -30.90
N ARG A 262 -8.90 9.40 -31.93
CA ARG A 262 -8.91 10.05 -33.26
C ARG A 262 -9.53 11.44 -33.18
N ASP A 263 -10.68 11.56 -32.52
CA ASP A 263 -11.41 12.83 -32.44
C ASP A 263 -10.60 13.86 -31.63
N ASP A 264 -9.89 13.43 -30.57
CA ASP A 264 -8.93 14.25 -29.82
C ASP A 264 -7.75 14.73 -30.69
N LEU A 265 -7.16 13.84 -31.50
CA LEU A 265 -6.09 14.18 -32.45
C LEU A 265 -6.54 15.16 -33.53
N GLU A 266 -7.75 15.00 -34.06
CA GLU A 266 -8.35 15.96 -34.99
C GLU A 266 -8.58 17.33 -34.34
N GLY A 267 -9.00 17.34 -33.07
CA GLY A 267 -9.13 18.55 -32.26
C GLY A 267 -7.80 19.29 -32.11
N LEU A 268 -6.75 18.55 -31.72
CA LEU A 268 -5.39 19.08 -31.59
C LEU A 268 -4.84 19.61 -32.92
N SER A 269 -5.05 18.89 -34.03
CA SER A 269 -4.63 19.31 -35.37
C SER A 269 -5.27 20.65 -35.76
N LYS A 270 -6.58 20.80 -35.54
CA LYS A 270 -7.31 22.06 -35.78
C LYS A 270 -6.80 23.19 -34.88
N PHE A 271 -6.51 22.90 -33.62
CA PHE A 271 -5.96 23.88 -32.68
C PHE A 271 -4.56 24.36 -33.11
N CYS A 272 -3.66 23.44 -33.47
CA CYS A 272 -2.33 23.77 -33.97
C CYS A 272 -2.37 24.59 -35.27
N LEU A 273 -3.22 24.22 -36.24
CA LEU A 273 -3.41 25.01 -37.47
C LEU A 273 -3.97 26.42 -37.18
N SER A 274 -4.84 26.54 -36.18
CA SER A 274 -5.35 27.84 -35.72
C SER A 274 -4.27 28.68 -35.05
N MET A 275 -3.33 28.06 -34.32
CA MET A 275 -2.18 28.71 -33.72
C MET A 275 -1.10 29.09 -34.74
N GLU A 276 -0.82 28.27 -35.76
CA GLU A 276 0.06 28.64 -36.88
C GLU A 276 -0.46 29.85 -37.65
N LEU A 277 -1.79 30.02 -37.76
CA LEU A 277 -2.41 31.21 -38.33
C LEU A 277 -2.28 32.44 -37.41
N VAL A 278 -2.24 32.26 -36.09
CA VAL A 278 -2.02 33.34 -35.10
C VAL A 278 -0.54 33.73 -35.02
N LEU A 279 0.38 32.76 -35.06
CA LEU A 279 1.83 32.98 -35.03
C LEU A 279 2.38 33.54 -36.36
N ASN A 280 1.69 33.33 -37.48
CA ASN A 280 2.01 34.01 -38.74
C ASN A 280 1.64 35.51 -38.77
N LYS A 281 1.07 36.07 -37.69
CA LYS A 281 0.69 37.49 -37.66
C LYS A 281 1.45 38.39 -36.70
N LYS A 282 2.30 37.89 -35.80
CA LYS A 282 3.28 38.72 -35.06
C LYS A 282 4.51 37.89 -34.67
N ASP A 283 5.68 38.45 -34.95
CA ASP A 283 7.02 37.95 -34.67
C ASP A 283 7.14 37.07 -33.41
N PHE A 284 7.53 35.81 -33.58
CA PHE A 284 8.17 35.03 -32.51
C PHE A 284 9.53 34.54 -33.00
N GLN A 285 10.44 35.51 -33.14
CA GLN A 285 11.87 35.23 -33.15
C GLN A 285 12.27 34.83 -31.72
N LYS A 286 12.71 33.58 -31.58
CA LYS A 286 13.50 33.01 -30.47
C LYS A 286 12.74 32.77 -29.15
N ASP A 287 12.69 31.49 -28.75
CA ASP A 287 12.79 30.98 -27.36
C ASP A 287 11.87 29.79 -26.99
N CYS A 288 11.26 29.08 -27.95
CA CYS A 288 10.51 27.84 -27.63
C CYS A 288 11.34 26.53 -27.65
N TYR A 289 12.65 26.57 -27.94
CA TYR A 289 13.47 25.35 -28.01
C TYR A 289 14.01 24.85 -26.66
N ASN A 290 13.73 25.52 -25.53
CA ASN A 290 14.29 25.15 -24.23
C ASN A 290 13.29 24.57 -23.20
N CYS A 291 12.03 24.30 -23.56
CA CYS A 291 11.05 23.75 -22.60
C CYS A 291 10.83 22.23 -22.66
N PHE A 292 11.58 21.47 -23.48
CA PHE A 292 11.41 20.01 -23.58
C PHE A 292 12.61 19.17 -23.14
N PHE A 293 13.64 19.78 -22.57
CA PHE A 293 14.73 19.07 -21.89
C PHE A 293 15.21 19.86 -20.66
N VAL A 294 14.54 19.64 -19.52
CA VAL A 294 15.13 19.48 -18.18
C VAL A 294 14.25 18.52 -17.39
#